data_AF-A0A367FBP0-F1
#
_entry.id   AF-A0A367FBP0-F1
#
_cell.length_a   1.000
_cell.length_b   1.000
_cell.length_c   1.000
_cell.angle_alpha   90.00
_cell.angle_beta   90.00
_cell.angle_gamma   90.00
#
_symmetry.space_group_name_H-M   'P 1'
#
loop_
_entity.id
_entity.type
_entity.pdbx_description
1 polymer ?
#
loop_
_entity_poly.entity_id
_entity_poly.type
_entity_poly.pdbx_seq_one_letter_code
_entity_poly.pdbx_strand_id
1 'polypeptide(L)'
;MSAVRKEAEAAAFAYAVKLLADTREETNKADAKAQVLLGVSGVGLGAVAGGLFAGDWSPASLSNAVEWLWWTGVAAALASLACLAGAVYPRTGMSDAKGAKVVAYYGDIVRFDSVPALATALIGAAKPDLRQISDQVHKMSHIVYRKYRLIRWGFWLLAAAIVSTITSVIIDQFL
;
A
#
# COMPACT_ATOMS: atom_id res chain seq x y z
N MET A 1 28.49 -35.52 -4.24
CA MET A 1 28.27 -34.09 -4.59
C MET A 1 26.80 -33.75 -4.87
N SER A 2 25.96 -34.69 -5.32
CA SER A 2 24.53 -34.46 -5.62
C SER A 2 23.60 -34.36 -4.39
N ALA A 3 23.90 -35.05 -3.29
CA ALA A 3 23.07 -35.04 -2.07
C ALA A 3 23.15 -33.71 -1.31
N VAL A 4 24.37 -33.21 -1.08
CA VAL A 4 24.62 -31.91 -0.40
C VAL A 4 23.96 -30.75 -1.14
N ARG A 5 23.96 -30.77 -2.49
CA ARG A 5 23.28 -29.76 -3.31
C ARG A 5 21.76 -29.84 -3.17
N LYS A 6 21.18 -31.04 -3.13
CA LYS A 6 19.74 -31.23 -2.91
C LYS A 6 19.30 -30.76 -1.52
N GLU A 7 20.09 -31.02 -0.49
CA GLU A 7 19.83 -30.52 0.87
C GLU A 7 19.92 -28.99 0.94
N ALA A 8 20.91 -28.38 0.29
CA ALA A 8 21.03 -26.94 0.19
C ALA A 8 19.85 -26.30 -0.57
N GLU A 9 19.41 -26.92 -1.68
CA GLU A 9 18.23 -26.47 -2.44
C GLU A 9 16.94 -26.60 -1.62
N ALA A 10 16.77 -27.68 -0.85
CA ALA A 10 15.63 -27.86 0.05
C ALA A 10 15.62 -26.84 1.21
N ALA A 11 16.79 -26.56 1.81
CA ALA A 11 16.92 -25.55 2.86
C ALA A 11 16.64 -24.13 2.33
N ALA A 12 17.16 -23.80 1.14
CA ALA A 12 16.90 -22.52 0.48
C ALA A 12 15.40 -22.36 0.13
N PHE A 13 14.75 -23.43 -0.32
CA PHE A 13 13.31 -23.47 -0.58
C PHE A 13 12.51 -23.20 0.71
N ALA A 14 12.82 -23.91 1.79
CA ALA A 14 12.14 -23.73 3.08
C ALA A 14 12.31 -22.31 3.63
N TYR A 15 13.51 -21.74 3.50
CA TYR A 15 13.78 -20.35 3.88
C TYR A 15 12.99 -19.35 3.05
N ALA A 16 12.91 -19.54 1.73
CA ALA A 16 12.16 -18.67 0.84
C ALA A 16 10.65 -18.72 1.09
N VAL A 17 10.09 -19.89 1.41
CA VAL A 17 8.68 -20.04 1.82
C VAL A 17 8.41 -19.30 3.12
N LYS A 18 9.30 -19.42 4.11
CA LYS A 18 9.18 -18.67 5.38
C LYS A 18 9.21 -17.16 5.13
N LEU A 19 10.20 -16.68 4.37
CA LEU A 19 10.33 -15.25 4.05
C LEU A 19 9.08 -14.71 3.33
N LEU A 20 8.48 -15.50 2.44
CA LEU A 20 7.24 -15.14 1.76
C LEU A 20 6.05 -15.03 2.72
N ALA A 21 5.94 -15.94 3.70
CA ALA A 21 4.91 -15.89 4.73
C ALA A 21 5.07 -14.65 5.62
N ASP A 22 6.29 -14.41 6.11
CA ASP A 22 6.62 -13.25 6.94
C ASP A 22 6.31 -11.93 6.19
N THR A 23 6.72 -11.84 4.91
CA THR A 23 6.46 -10.67 4.06
C THR A 23 4.95 -10.42 3.86
N ARG A 24 4.14 -11.47 3.70
CA ARG A 24 2.68 -11.35 3.56
C ARG A 24 2.03 -10.85 4.86
N GLU A 25 2.47 -11.36 6.00
CA GLU A 25 1.98 -10.91 7.31
C GLU A 25 2.32 -9.43 7.55
N GLU A 26 3.56 -9.02 7.28
CA GLU A 26 3.97 -7.61 7.38
C GLU A 26 3.17 -6.71 6.44
N THR A 27 2.87 -7.18 5.23
CA THR A 27 2.02 -6.45 4.27
C THR A 27 0.62 -6.24 4.82
N ASN A 28 0.00 -7.27 5.40
CA ASN A 28 -1.33 -7.17 5.99
C ASN A 28 -1.34 -6.19 7.18
N LYS A 29 -0.30 -6.22 8.02
CA LYS A 29 -0.12 -5.26 9.12
C LYS A 29 0.03 -3.83 8.60
N ALA A 30 0.78 -3.63 7.52
CA ALA A 30 0.96 -2.32 6.89
C ALA A 30 -0.35 -1.80 6.27
N ASP A 31 -1.11 -2.67 5.62
CA ASP A 31 -2.41 -2.34 5.02
C ASP A 31 -3.42 -1.93 6.11
N ALA A 32 -3.48 -2.66 7.23
CA ALA A 32 -4.31 -2.30 8.37
C ALA A 32 -3.95 -0.92 8.94
N LYS A 33 -2.65 -0.60 9.08
CA LYS A 33 -2.21 0.75 9.50
C LYS A 33 -2.64 1.83 8.51
N ALA A 34 -2.54 1.56 7.20
CA ALA A 34 -2.96 2.50 6.16
C ALA A 34 -4.47 2.75 6.20
N GLN A 35 -5.28 1.70 6.37
CA GLN A 35 -6.74 1.81 6.49
C GLN A 35 -7.16 2.63 7.73
N VAL A 36 -6.52 2.37 8.88
CA VAL A 36 -6.77 3.16 10.11
C VAL A 36 -6.41 4.63 9.91
N LEU A 37 -5.22 4.93 9.36
CA LEU A 37 -4.80 6.30 9.07
C LEU A 37 -5.75 7.00 8.10
N LEU A 38 -6.17 6.31 7.04
CA LEU A 38 -7.11 6.82 6.06
C LEU A 38 -8.46 7.13 6.70
N GLY A 39 -8.97 6.23 7.55
CA GLY A 39 -10.22 6.41 8.28
C GLY A 39 -10.18 7.62 9.21
N VAL A 40 -9.15 7.71 10.06
CA VAL A 40 -8.98 8.83 10.99
C VAL A 40 -8.83 10.16 10.24
N SER A 41 -8.02 10.18 9.17
CA SER A 41 -7.83 11.38 8.35
C SER A 41 -9.12 11.80 7.65
N GLY A 42 -9.91 10.83 7.15
CA GLY A 42 -11.20 11.09 6.53
C GLY A 42 -12.22 11.72 7.49
N VAL A 43 -12.27 11.26 8.73
CA VAL A 43 -13.11 11.87 9.77
C VAL A 43 -12.66 13.31 10.06
N GLY A 44 -11.36 13.54 10.24
CA GLY A 44 -10.82 14.88 10.48
C GLY A 44 -11.11 15.85 9.34
N LEU A 45 -10.85 15.43 8.09
CA LEU A 45 -11.16 16.22 6.90
C LEU A 45 -12.66 16.51 6.78
N GLY A 46 -13.50 15.51 7.05
CA GLY A 46 -14.96 15.64 7.04
C GLY A 46 -15.47 16.63 8.07
N ALA A 47 -14.91 16.64 9.29
CA ALA A 47 -15.25 17.61 10.32
C ALA A 47 -14.90 19.04 9.91
N VAL A 48 -13.69 19.25 9.35
CA VAL A 48 -13.25 20.56 8.85
C VAL A 48 -14.15 21.02 7.70
N ALA A 49 -14.39 20.16 6.71
CA ALA A 49 -15.28 20.47 5.59
C ALA A 49 -16.72 20.76 6.05
N GLY A 50 -17.21 20.04 7.05
CA GLY A 50 -18.52 20.28 7.65
C GLY A 50 -18.65 21.69 8.24
N GLY A 51 -17.67 22.14 9.03
CA GLY A 51 -17.66 23.50 9.57
C GLY A 51 -17.57 24.58 8.48
N LEU A 52 -16.81 24.32 7.42
CA LEU A 52 -16.72 25.20 6.26
C LEU A 52 -18.06 25.33 5.52
N PHE A 53 -18.75 24.21 5.27
CA PHE A 53 -20.04 24.22 4.57
C PHE A 53 -21.20 24.72 5.43
N ALA A 54 -21.11 24.56 6.75
CA ALA A 54 -22.07 25.16 7.69
C ALA A 54 -21.98 26.69 7.73
N GLY A 55 -20.87 27.27 7.24
CA GLY A 55 -20.63 28.72 7.27
C GLY A 55 -20.15 29.22 8.64
N ASP A 56 -19.85 28.33 9.58
CA ASP A 56 -19.36 28.69 10.92
C ASP A 56 -17.96 29.34 10.88
N TRP A 57 -17.18 29.03 9.84
CA TRP A 57 -15.83 29.55 9.64
C TRP A 57 -15.44 29.50 8.15
N SER A 58 -14.65 30.47 7.67
CA SER A 58 -14.18 30.55 6.28
C SER A 58 -12.66 30.80 6.21
N PRO A 59 -11.89 30.11 5.35
CA PRO A 59 -10.46 30.37 5.21
C PRO A 59 -10.18 31.68 4.47
N ALA A 60 -11.14 32.18 3.69
CA ALA A 60 -11.02 33.42 2.94
C ALA A 60 -11.14 34.68 3.82
N SER A 61 -11.43 34.52 5.12
CA SER A 61 -11.34 35.61 6.09
C SER A 61 -9.97 35.72 6.77
N LEU A 62 -9.04 34.79 6.50
CA LEU A 62 -7.68 34.82 7.02
C LEU A 62 -6.87 35.92 6.32
N SER A 63 -5.86 36.46 7.00
CA SER A 63 -4.90 37.35 6.34
C SER A 63 -4.20 36.63 5.17
N ASN A 64 -3.90 37.34 4.06
CA ASN A 64 -3.37 36.72 2.82
C ASN A 64 -2.21 35.74 3.04
N ALA A 65 -1.27 36.05 3.93
CA ALA A 65 -0.12 35.16 4.21
C ALA A 65 -0.53 33.89 4.96
N VAL A 66 -1.51 33.98 5.84
CA VAL A 66 -2.07 32.87 6.62
C VAL A 66 -2.98 32.00 5.75
N GLU A 67 -3.72 32.61 4.81
CA GLU A 67 -4.54 31.90 3.84
C GLU A 67 -3.71 30.94 2.96
N TRP A 68 -2.55 31.40 2.47
CA TRP A 68 -1.65 30.53 1.70
C TRP A 68 -1.16 29.33 2.52
N LEU A 69 -0.86 29.53 3.81
CA LEU A 69 -0.44 28.46 4.71
C LEU A 69 -1.57 27.45 4.98
N TRP A 70 -2.82 27.91 5.03
CA TRP A 70 -3.97 27.03 5.12
C TRP A 70 -4.09 26.15 3.86
N TRP A 71 -4.03 26.76 2.67
CA TRP A 71 -4.15 26.02 1.40
C TRP A 71 -3.00 25.04 1.17
N THR A 72 -1.77 25.34 1.61
CA THR A 72 -0.67 24.37 1.58
C THR A 72 -0.96 23.17 2.47
N GLY A 73 -1.59 23.39 3.63
CA GLY A 73 -2.05 22.33 4.52
C GLY A 73 -3.11 21.44 3.87
N VAL A 74 -4.11 22.04 3.22
CA VAL A 74 -5.16 21.32 2.48
C VAL A 74 -4.56 20.49 1.35
N ALA A 75 -3.65 21.07 0.55
CA ALA A 75 -2.98 20.35 -0.54
C ALA A 75 -2.17 19.16 -0.02
N ALA A 76 -1.45 19.32 1.09
CA ALA A 76 -0.71 18.24 1.74
C ALA A 76 -1.63 17.13 2.27
N ALA A 77 -2.79 17.49 2.84
CA ALA A 77 -3.78 16.52 3.30
C ALA A 77 -4.32 15.68 2.13
N LEU A 78 -4.71 16.31 1.03
CA LEU A 78 -5.20 15.61 -0.17
C LEU A 78 -4.12 14.69 -0.77
N ALA A 79 -2.87 15.15 -0.83
CA ALA A 79 -1.75 14.33 -1.29
C ALA A 79 -1.50 13.12 -0.38
N SER A 80 -1.66 13.30 0.94
CA SER A 80 -1.59 12.21 1.92
C SER A 80 -2.67 11.16 1.67
N LEU A 81 -3.92 11.59 1.53
CA LEU A 81 -5.07 10.73 1.22
C LEU A 81 -4.83 9.94 -0.08
N ALA A 82 -4.34 10.59 -1.13
CA ALA A 82 -4.00 9.92 -2.39
C ALA A 82 -2.90 8.86 -2.22
N CYS A 83 -1.87 9.14 -1.42
CA CYS A 83 -0.81 8.18 -1.11
C CYS A 83 -1.34 6.97 -0.32
N LEU A 84 -2.14 7.21 0.71
CA LEU A 84 -2.73 6.17 1.57
C LEU A 84 -3.74 5.33 0.78
N ALA A 85 -4.64 5.96 0.02
CA ALA A 85 -5.57 5.27 -0.87
C ALA A 85 -4.82 4.43 -1.92
N GLY A 86 -3.74 4.97 -2.50
CA GLY A 86 -2.89 4.23 -3.43
C GLY A 86 -2.15 3.04 -2.82
N ALA A 87 -1.92 3.05 -1.50
CA ALA A 87 -1.35 1.92 -0.76
C ALA A 87 -2.37 0.81 -0.51
N VAL A 88 -3.63 1.18 -0.24
CA VAL A 88 -4.76 0.26 -0.01
C VAL A 88 -5.33 -0.28 -1.32
N TYR A 89 -5.28 0.50 -2.42
CA TYR A 89 -5.90 0.12 -3.69
C TYR A 89 -5.35 -1.23 -4.19
N PRO A 90 -6.22 -2.23 -4.41
CA PRO A 90 -5.80 -3.57 -4.79
C PRO A 90 -5.21 -3.56 -6.20
N ARG A 91 -3.88 -3.61 -6.30
CA ARG A 91 -3.18 -3.81 -7.59
C ARG A 91 -3.23 -5.28 -7.98
N THR A 92 -4.36 -5.73 -8.52
CA THR A 92 -4.57 -7.08 -9.05
C THR A 92 -4.00 -7.28 -10.45
N GLY A 93 -3.46 -6.23 -11.10
CA GLY A 93 -3.19 -6.23 -12.54
C GLY A 93 -1.76 -6.53 -13.01
N MET A 94 -0.74 -6.58 -12.14
CA MET A 94 0.66 -6.73 -12.58
C MET A 94 1.15 -8.19 -12.65
N SER A 95 0.24 -9.12 -12.94
CA SER A 95 0.59 -10.45 -13.47
C SER A 95 0.66 -10.36 -15.01
N ASP A 96 1.58 -9.54 -15.50
CA ASP A 96 1.97 -9.48 -16.92
C ASP A 96 3.02 -10.56 -17.23
N ALA A 97 2.86 -11.73 -16.62
CA ALA A 97 3.62 -12.90 -17.01
C ALA A 97 2.94 -13.53 -18.22
N LYS A 98 3.13 -12.93 -19.40
CA LYS A 98 3.05 -13.65 -20.67
C LYS A 98 4.11 -14.78 -20.63
N GLY A 99 3.84 -15.85 -19.91
CA GLY A 99 4.78 -16.98 -19.77
C GLY A 99 4.75 -17.76 -18.44
N ALA A 100 4.07 -17.30 -17.38
CA ALA A 100 3.98 -18.10 -16.16
C ALA A 100 2.91 -19.19 -16.32
N LYS A 101 3.33 -20.38 -16.78
CA LYS A 101 2.50 -21.60 -16.89
C LYS A 101 2.06 -22.19 -15.52
N VAL A 102 2.20 -21.45 -14.43
CA VAL A 102 2.01 -21.98 -13.08
C VAL A 102 1.12 -21.03 -12.27
N VAL A 103 0.09 -21.61 -11.66
CA VAL A 103 -0.88 -20.94 -10.79
C VAL A 103 -0.14 -20.41 -9.56
N ALA A 104 0.27 -19.14 -9.58
CA ALA A 104 1.02 -18.51 -8.49
C ALA A 104 0.12 -17.64 -7.59
N TYR A 105 -1.06 -17.27 -8.08
CA TYR A 105 -2.01 -16.39 -7.42
C TYR A 105 -3.46 -16.76 -7.73
N TYR A 106 -4.41 -16.40 -6.85
CA TYR A 106 -5.85 -16.65 -7.09
C TYR A 106 -6.35 -15.98 -8.37
N GLY A 107 -5.74 -14.86 -8.78
CA GLY A 107 -6.06 -14.17 -10.04
C GLY A 107 -5.66 -14.97 -11.29
N ASP A 108 -4.70 -15.89 -11.18
CA ASP A 108 -4.35 -16.79 -12.28
C ASP A 108 -5.40 -17.89 -12.44
N ILE A 109 -6.09 -18.29 -11.35
CA ILE A 109 -7.17 -19.30 -11.36
C ILE A 109 -8.35 -18.83 -12.23
N VAL A 110 -8.66 -17.54 -12.22
CA VAL A 110 -9.74 -16.93 -13.00
C VAL A 110 -9.47 -16.98 -14.51
N ARG A 111 -8.22 -17.18 -14.92
CA ARG A 111 -7.82 -17.27 -16.34
C ARG A 111 -7.91 -18.69 -16.90
N PHE A 112 -8.28 -19.69 -16.10
CA PHE A 112 -8.48 -21.05 -16.58
C PHE A 112 -9.96 -21.27 -16.91
N ASP A 113 -10.24 -21.51 -18.18
CA ASP A 113 -11.61 -21.72 -18.67
C ASP A 113 -12.21 -23.07 -18.25
N SER A 114 -11.45 -23.95 -17.59
CA SER A 114 -11.93 -25.26 -17.14
C SER A 114 -11.21 -25.84 -15.91
N VAL A 115 -11.98 -26.53 -15.05
CA VAL A 115 -11.50 -27.22 -13.84
C VAL A 115 -10.43 -28.29 -14.13
N PRO A 116 -10.51 -29.09 -15.21
CA PRO A 116 -9.45 -30.05 -15.55
C PRO A 116 -8.13 -29.37 -15.89
N ALA A 117 -8.15 -28.25 -16.62
CA ALA A 117 -6.94 -27.49 -16.95
C ALA A 117 -6.27 -26.91 -15.69
N LEU A 118 -7.07 -26.46 -14.72
CA LEU A 118 -6.60 -26.03 -13.41
C LEU A 118 -5.94 -27.19 -12.63
N ALA A 119 -6.57 -28.37 -12.60
CA ALA A 119 -6.02 -29.53 -11.92
C ALA A 119 -4.67 -29.97 -12.51
N THR A 120 -4.54 -29.99 -13.84
CA THR A 120 -3.26 -30.29 -14.51
C THR A 120 -2.19 -29.24 -14.21
N ALA A 121 -2.55 -27.96 -14.19
CA ALA A 121 -1.64 -26.88 -13.85
C ALA A 121 -1.19 -26.96 -12.37
N LEU A 122 -2.08 -27.31 -11.45
CA LEU A 122 -1.76 -27.50 -10.02
C LEU A 122 -0.83 -28.69 -9.80
N ILE A 123 -1.02 -29.80 -10.51
CA ILE A 123 -0.13 -30.96 -10.44
C ILE A 123 1.27 -30.61 -11.00
N GLY A 124 1.33 -29.82 -12.08
CA GLY A 124 2.60 -29.28 -12.58
C GLY A 124 3.25 -28.27 -11.63
N ALA A 125 2.45 -27.51 -10.87
CA ALA A 125 2.90 -26.55 -9.86
C ALA A 125 3.42 -27.20 -8.57
N ALA A 126 3.06 -28.46 -8.30
CA ALA A 126 3.38 -29.17 -7.06
C ALA A 126 4.90 -29.38 -6.84
N LYS A 127 5.74 -29.12 -7.85
CA LYS A 127 7.20 -29.07 -7.73
C LYS A 127 7.73 -27.71 -8.18
N PRO A 128 7.59 -26.65 -7.34
CA PRO A 128 8.14 -25.35 -7.68
C PRO A 128 9.68 -25.43 -7.71
N ASP A 129 10.29 -24.96 -8.81
CA ASP A 129 11.73 -24.78 -8.88
C ASP A 129 12.13 -23.56 -8.02
N LEU A 130 13.35 -23.57 -7.46
CA LEU A 130 13.90 -22.50 -6.63
C LEU A 130 13.85 -21.14 -7.37
N ARG A 131 14.04 -21.16 -8.69
CA ARG A 131 13.92 -19.98 -9.57
C ARG A 131 12.53 -19.36 -9.52
N GLN A 132 11.49 -20.18 -9.48
CA GLN A 132 10.10 -19.73 -9.49
C GLN A 132 9.71 -19.07 -8.17
N ILE A 133 10.13 -19.66 -7.04
CA ILE A 133 9.91 -19.06 -5.72
C ILE A 133 10.72 -17.76 -5.57
N SER A 134 11.95 -17.73 -6.09
CA SER A 134 12.79 -16.54 -6.05
C SER A 134 12.16 -15.37 -6.83
N ASP A 135 11.62 -15.63 -8.02
CA ASP A 135 10.90 -14.62 -8.82
C ASP A 135 9.64 -14.13 -8.10
N GLN A 136 8.88 -15.04 -7.46
CA GLN A 136 7.69 -14.68 -6.70
C GLN A 136 8.03 -13.83 -5.46
N VAL A 137 9.08 -14.19 -4.71
CA VAL A 137 9.58 -13.42 -3.57
C VAL A 137 10.04 -12.04 -4.04
N HIS A 138 10.79 -11.96 -5.13
CA HIS A 138 11.28 -10.69 -5.66
C HIS A 138 10.14 -9.74 -6.06
N LYS A 139 9.15 -10.24 -6.80
CA LYS A 139 7.96 -9.48 -7.19
C LYS A 139 7.14 -9.02 -5.97
N MET A 140 6.93 -9.91 -5.00
CA MET A 140 6.21 -9.58 -3.78
C MET A 140 6.94 -8.47 -3.00
N SER A 141 8.26 -8.61 -2.81
CA SER A 141 9.09 -7.61 -2.14
C SER A 141 9.02 -6.22 -2.79
N HIS A 142 8.98 -6.14 -4.13
CA HIS A 142 8.82 -4.86 -4.83
C HIS A 142 7.46 -4.19 -4.59
N ILE A 143 6.39 -4.98 -4.54
CA ILE A 143 5.04 -4.49 -4.24
C ILE A 143 4.99 -3.96 -2.80
N VAL A 144 5.52 -4.73 -1.86
CA VAL A 144 5.59 -4.37 -0.44
C VAL A 144 6.40 -3.09 -0.25
N TYR A 145 7.60 -3.02 -0.82
CA TYR A 145 8.46 -1.83 -0.72
C TYR A 145 7.76 -0.56 -1.22
N ARG A 146 7.01 -0.66 -2.34
CA ARG A 146 6.25 0.47 -2.87
C ARG A 146 5.08 0.87 -1.97
N LYS A 147 4.35 -0.09 -1.40
CA LYS A 147 3.29 0.19 -0.40
C LYS A 147 3.86 0.92 0.80
N TYR A 148 4.96 0.42 1.37
CA TYR A 148 5.65 1.07 2.49
C TYR A 148 6.10 2.49 2.18
N ARG A 149 6.60 2.72 0.96
CA ARG A 149 7.01 4.06 0.51
C ARG A 149 5.80 5.01 0.45
N LEU A 150 4.67 4.58 -0.12
CA LEU A 150 3.44 5.37 -0.16
C LEU A 150 2.91 5.69 1.24
N ILE A 151 2.90 4.70 2.14
CA ILE A 151 2.49 4.90 3.55
C ILE A 151 3.40 5.93 4.23
N ARG A 152 4.72 5.82 4.05
CA ARG A 152 5.69 6.75 4.65
C ARG A 152 5.49 8.18 4.14
N TRP A 153 5.33 8.36 2.83
CA TRP A 153 5.02 9.69 2.27
C TRP A 153 3.68 10.21 2.76
N GLY A 154 2.64 9.38 2.77
CA GLY A 154 1.32 9.74 3.27
C GLY A 154 1.36 10.22 4.72
N PHE A 155 2.11 9.53 5.59
CA PHE A 155 2.27 9.92 6.98
C PHE A 155 2.94 11.30 7.14
N TRP A 156 4.05 11.55 6.43
CA TRP A 156 4.74 12.84 6.49
C TRP A 156 3.90 13.99 5.92
N LEU A 157 3.18 13.74 4.83
CA LEU A 157 2.25 14.71 4.25
C LEU A 157 1.10 15.05 5.19
N LEU A 158 0.57 14.05 5.91
CA LEU A 158 -0.47 14.27 6.92
C LEU A 158 0.06 15.11 8.09
N ALA A 159 1.26 14.79 8.58
CA ALA A 159 1.90 15.57 9.65
C ALA A 159 2.14 17.03 9.21
N ALA A 160 2.65 17.24 8.00
CA ALA A 160 2.82 18.58 7.44
C ALA A 160 1.48 19.33 7.30
N ALA A 161 0.43 18.64 6.87
CA ALA A 161 -0.91 19.22 6.77
C ALA A 161 -1.44 19.69 8.13
N ILE A 162 -1.33 18.85 9.16
CA ILE A 162 -1.76 19.18 10.53
C ILE A 162 -0.99 20.39 11.07
N VAL A 163 0.34 20.40 10.93
CA VAL A 163 1.16 21.52 11.39
C VAL A 163 0.79 22.81 10.65
N SER A 164 0.71 22.75 9.32
CA SER A 164 0.37 23.92 8.48
C SER A 164 -0.99 24.51 8.84
N THR A 165 -2.01 23.66 8.99
CA THR A 165 -3.39 24.09 9.31
C THR A 165 -3.51 24.63 10.74
N ILE A 166 -2.91 23.96 11.74
CA ILE A 166 -2.93 24.44 13.14
C ILE A 166 -2.16 25.76 13.27
N THR A 167 -0.95 25.84 12.70
CA THR A 167 -0.15 27.07 12.76
C THR A 167 -0.85 28.23 12.06
N SER A 168 -1.55 27.98 10.96
CA SER A 168 -2.38 28.98 10.29
C SER A 168 -3.44 29.57 11.23
N VAL A 169 -4.22 28.72 11.91
CA VAL A 169 -5.28 29.18 12.83
C VAL A 169 -4.69 29.90 14.05
N ILE A 170 -3.56 29.42 14.57
CA ILE A 170 -2.89 30.06 15.70
C ILE A 170 -2.38 31.44 15.32
N ILE A 171 -1.70 31.59 14.18
CA ILE A 171 -1.16 32.89 13.74
C ILE A 171 -2.28 33.90 13.53
N ASP A 172 -3.41 33.46 12.97
CA ASP A 172 -4.59 34.32 12.77
C ASP A 172 -5.13 34.91 14.09
N GLN A 173 -5.09 34.14 15.19
CA GLN A 173 -5.53 34.62 16.51
C GLN A 173 -4.65 35.76 17.08
N PHE A 174 -3.44 35.95 16.56
CA PHE A 174 -2.49 36.97 17.00
C PHE A 174 -2.35 38.15 16.04
N LEU A 175 -3.06 38.15 14.90
CA LEU A 175 -3.10 39.22 13.91
C LEU A 175 -4.36 40.07 14.07
#